data_AF-A0A382FXC1-F1
#
_entry.id   AF-A0A382FXC1-F1
#
_cell.length_a   1.000
_cell.length_b   1.000
_cell.length_c   1.000
_cell.angle_alpha   90.00
_cell.angle_beta   90.00
_cell.angle_gamma   90.00
#
_symmetry.space_group_name_H-M   'P 1'
#
loop_
_entity.id
_entity.type
_entity.pdbx_description
1 polymer ?
#
loop_
_entity_poly.entity_id
_entity_poly.type
_entity_poly.pdbx_seq_one_letter_code
_entity_poly.pdbx_strand_id
1 'polypeptide(L)'
;MKVAKRLAPKYVFASYEVEDIEQEAFLIGVAGLEKYDPSRPLENFMYTHINNRLKTFKRDNYYRLDFGTAAQTIQDRKKNLLEPIDIDSIYNVCSNEHSTSDAQLHEILDIIDKKLPTHLRSDYLKLQSNSPLPKGRKAIIIDAIEQIVNGDECEER
;
A
#
# COMPACT_ATOMS: atom_id res chain seq x y z
N MET A 1 -25.89 -3.63 -28.41
CA MET A 1 -27.11 -3.14 -27.70
C MET A 1 -26.84 -1.75 -27.12
N LYS A 2 -27.63 -0.72 -27.44
CA LYS A 2 -27.31 0.70 -27.09
C LYS A 2 -27.17 0.95 -25.58
N VAL A 3 -27.97 0.26 -24.77
CA VAL A 3 -27.96 0.39 -23.30
C VAL A 3 -26.65 -0.12 -22.68
N ALA A 4 -26.11 -1.24 -23.16
CA ALA A 4 -24.84 -1.79 -22.68
C ALA A 4 -23.69 -0.80 -22.92
N LYS A 5 -23.55 -0.30 -24.17
CA LYS A 5 -22.57 0.73 -24.54
C LYS A 5 -22.64 1.98 -23.65
N ARG A 6 -23.85 2.42 -23.33
CA ARG A 6 -24.06 3.62 -22.49
C ARG A 6 -23.67 3.39 -21.03
N LEU A 7 -23.84 2.18 -20.52
CA LEU A 7 -23.57 1.85 -19.12
C LEU A 7 -22.12 1.43 -18.88
N ALA A 8 -21.48 0.74 -19.84
CA ALA A 8 -20.19 0.11 -19.65
C ALA A 8 -19.07 1.03 -19.14
N PRO A 9 -18.88 2.26 -19.66
CA PRO A 9 -17.83 3.16 -19.17
C PRO A 9 -17.93 3.51 -17.68
N LYS A 10 -19.12 3.40 -17.07
CA LYS A 10 -19.33 3.70 -15.65
C LYS A 10 -18.92 2.56 -14.72
N TYR A 11 -18.76 1.36 -15.26
CA TYR A 11 -18.54 0.14 -14.50
C TYR A 11 -17.20 -0.54 -14.81
N VAL A 12 -16.26 0.19 -15.43
CA VAL A 12 -14.84 -0.21 -15.54
C VAL A 12 -14.21 -0.27 -14.14
N PHE A 13 -13.34 -1.26 -13.92
CA PHE A 13 -12.54 -1.43 -12.70
C PHE A 13 -11.39 -2.41 -12.94
N ALA A 14 -10.28 -2.24 -12.23
CA ALA A 14 -9.10 -3.11 -12.38
C ALA A 14 -8.73 -3.32 -13.86
N SER A 15 -8.65 -4.58 -14.30
CA SER A 15 -8.33 -5.01 -15.66
C SER A 15 -9.55 -5.16 -16.57
N TYR A 16 -10.76 -4.82 -16.12
CA TYR A 16 -11.96 -4.89 -16.96
C TYR A 16 -12.11 -3.60 -17.75
N GLU A 17 -11.84 -3.66 -19.05
CA GLU A 17 -11.96 -2.53 -19.96
C GLU A 17 -13.43 -2.28 -20.35
N VAL A 18 -13.67 -1.19 -21.07
CA VAL A 18 -15.03 -0.79 -21.47
C VAL A 18 -15.68 -1.90 -22.31
N GLU A 19 -14.90 -2.54 -23.17
CA GLU A 19 -15.29 -3.62 -24.06
C GLU A 19 -15.69 -4.87 -23.28
N ASP A 20 -14.97 -5.21 -22.21
CA ASP A 20 -15.30 -6.35 -21.34
C ASP A 20 -16.61 -6.11 -20.61
N ILE A 21 -16.78 -4.91 -20.05
CA ILE A 21 -18.00 -4.54 -19.34
C ILE A 21 -19.19 -4.44 -20.31
N GLU A 22 -18.99 -4.00 -21.56
CA GLU A 22 -20.04 -3.99 -22.58
C GLU A 22 -20.53 -5.42 -22.87
N GLN A 23 -19.60 -6.36 -23.04
CA GLN A 23 -19.94 -7.77 -23.30
C GLN A 23 -20.72 -8.37 -22.13
N GLU A 24 -20.26 -8.16 -20.90
CA GLU A 24 -20.98 -8.62 -19.71
C GLU A 24 -22.36 -7.97 -19.57
N ALA A 25 -22.45 -6.66 -19.82
CA ALA A 25 -23.73 -5.95 -19.83
C ALA A 25 -24.71 -6.50 -20.89
N PHE A 26 -24.18 -6.96 -22.02
CA PHE A 26 -24.97 -7.60 -23.07
C PHE A 26 -25.49 -8.97 -22.61
N LEU A 27 -24.64 -9.84 -22.08
CA LEU A 27 -25.03 -11.17 -21.58
C LEU A 27 -26.07 -11.06 -20.46
N ILE A 28 -25.87 -10.14 -19.52
CA ILE A 28 -26.82 -9.83 -18.45
C ILE A 28 -28.17 -9.40 -19.02
N GLY A 29 -28.16 -8.52 -20.03
CA GLY A 29 -29.36 -8.05 -20.69
C GLY A 29 -30.13 -9.19 -21.34
N VAL A 30 -29.44 -10.04 -22.11
CA VAL A 30 -30.03 -11.19 -22.81
C VAL A 30 -30.66 -12.18 -21.82
N ALA A 31 -29.94 -12.54 -20.74
CA ALA A 31 -30.48 -13.42 -19.71
C ALA A 31 -31.68 -12.79 -18.95
N GLY A 32 -31.74 -11.47 -18.86
CA GLY A 32 -32.83 -10.74 -18.23
C GLY A 32 -34.11 -10.68 -19.07
N LEU A 33 -34.04 -10.90 -20.39
CA LEU A 33 -35.18 -10.81 -21.30
C LEU A 33 -36.29 -11.81 -20.97
N GLU A 34 -35.96 -12.97 -20.39
CA GLU A 34 -36.95 -13.97 -19.96
C GLU A 34 -37.96 -13.43 -18.94
N LYS A 35 -37.57 -12.40 -18.17
CA LYS A 35 -38.38 -11.78 -17.12
C LYS A 35 -38.99 -10.45 -17.56
N TYR A 36 -38.83 -10.08 -18.83
CA TYR A 36 -39.32 -8.82 -19.35
C TYR A 36 -40.84 -8.85 -19.51
N ASP A 37 -41.50 -7.83 -18.97
CA ASP A 37 -42.92 -7.57 -19.18
C ASP A 37 -43.12 -6.63 -20.39
N PRO A 38 -43.73 -7.11 -21.50
CA PRO A 38 -43.95 -6.31 -22.71
C PRO A 38 -44.84 -5.07 -22.51
N SER A 39 -45.57 -4.97 -21.39
CA SER A 39 -46.40 -3.79 -21.10
C SER A 39 -45.58 -2.51 -20.85
N ARG A 40 -44.26 -2.64 -20.60
CA ARG A 40 -43.35 -1.54 -20.29
C ARG A 40 -42.32 -1.36 -21.40
N PRO A 41 -41.76 -0.15 -21.61
CA PRO A 41 -40.69 0.05 -22.59
C PRO A 41 -39.45 -0.80 -22.29
N LEU A 42 -38.99 -1.56 -23.28
CA LEU A 42 -37.83 -2.45 -23.16
C LEU A 42 -36.57 -1.71 -22.71
N GLU A 43 -36.32 -0.50 -23.23
CA GLU A 43 -35.11 0.25 -22.89
C GLU A 43 -35.01 0.57 -21.39
N ASN A 44 -36.13 0.92 -20.75
CA ASN A 44 -36.17 1.23 -19.31
C ASN A 44 -35.94 -0.01 -18.46
N PHE A 45 -36.54 -1.14 -18.85
CA PHE A 45 -36.31 -2.43 -18.22
C PHE A 45 -34.84 -2.83 -18.32
N MET A 46 -34.28 -2.81 -19.54
CA MET A 46 -32.89 -3.19 -19.80
C MET A 46 -31.92 -2.29 -19.04
N TYR A 47 -32.15 -0.97 -19.05
CA TYR A 47 -31.30 -0.03 -18.32
C TYR A 47 -31.29 -0.35 -16.82
N THR A 48 -32.46 -0.52 -16.22
CA THR A 48 -32.57 -0.80 -14.78
C THR A 48 -31.96 -2.15 -14.43
N HIS A 49 -32.28 -3.20 -15.20
CA HIS A 49 -31.80 -4.56 -14.96
C HIS A 49 -30.28 -4.64 -15.05
N ILE A 50 -29.72 -4.16 -16.17
CA ILE A 50 -28.28 -4.20 -16.42
C ILE A 50 -27.54 -3.35 -15.40
N ASN A 51 -28.01 -2.14 -15.12
CA ASN A 51 -27.37 -1.24 -14.15
C ASN A 51 -27.27 -1.86 -12.75
N ASN A 52 -28.33 -2.53 -12.29
CA ASN A 52 -28.32 -3.19 -10.99
C ASN A 52 -27.41 -4.42 -10.95
N ARG A 53 -27.37 -5.19 -12.05
CA ARG A 53 -26.53 -6.38 -12.16
C ARG A 53 -25.05 -6.03 -12.35
N LEU A 54 -24.71 -4.95 -13.06
CA LEU A 54 -23.33 -4.44 -13.15
C LEU A 54 -22.79 -3.95 -11.80
N LYS A 55 -23.63 -3.31 -10.97
CA LYS A 55 -23.25 -3.00 -9.57
C LYS A 55 -22.90 -4.26 -8.78
N THR A 56 -23.70 -5.32 -8.94
CA THR A 56 -23.46 -6.62 -8.29
C THR A 56 -22.16 -7.24 -8.83
N PHE A 57 -21.98 -7.23 -10.15
CA PHE A 57 -20.78 -7.75 -10.81
C PHE A 57 -19.50 -7.04 -10.33
N LYS A 58 -19.49 -5.71 -10.27
CA LYS A 58 -18.35 -4.93 -9.75
C LYS A 58 -18.08 -5.25 -8.28
N ARG A 59 -19.13 -5.39 -7.47
CA ARG A 59 -19.01 -5.75 -6.05
C ARG A 59 -18.39 -7.14 -5.85
N ASP A 60 -18.77 -8.11 -6.67
CA ASP A 60 -18.29 -9.49 -6.54
C ASP A 60 -16.86 -9.64 -7.14
N ASN A 61 -16.49 -8.82 -8.13
CA ASN A 61 -15.21 -8.90 -8.85
C ASN A 61 -14.11 -7.92 -8.40
N TYR A 62 -14.41 -6.81 -7.74
CA TYR A 62 -13.40 -5.80 -7.37
C TYR A 62 -13.17 -5.73 -5.86
N TYR A 63 -14.14 -5.23 -5.10
CA TYR A 63 -14.00 -4.94 -3.67
C TYR A 63 -15.35 -4.71 -3.00
N ARG A 64 -15.51 -5.10 -1.73
CA ARG A 64 -16.65 -4.71 -0.88
C ARG A 64 -16.16 -3.85 0.27
N LEU A 65 -16.71 -2.64 0.43
CA LEU A 65 -16.49 -1.85 1.64
C LEU A 65 -17.34 -2.43 2.79
N ASP A 66 -17.02 -3.65 3.21
CA ASP A 66 -17.63 -4.27 4.38
C ASP A 66 -16.64 -4.08 5.55
N PHE A 67 -16.77 -2.95 6.27
CA PHE A 67 -15.92 -2.61 7.41
C PHE A 67 -16.01 -3.69 8.50
N GLY A 68 -14.89 -4.34 8.84
CA GLY A 68 -14.70 -4.93 10.18
C GLY A 68 -14.53 -6.46 10.31
N THR A 69 -14.21 -7.22 9.25
CA THR A 69 -13.91 -8.67 9.41
C THR A 69 -12.81 -9.17 8.46
N ALA A 70 -12.34 -10.41 8.66
CA ALA A 70 -11.36 -11.13 7.83
C ALA A 70 -11.61 -11.03 6.31
N ALA A 71 -12.85 -10.75 5.89
CA ALA A 71 -13.21 -10.41 4.52
C ALA A 71 -12.40 -9.24 3.93
N GLN A 72 -12.02 -8.24 4.73
CA GLN A 72 -11.24 -7.09 4.28
C GLN A 72 -9.85 -7.53 3.79
N THR A 73 -9.14 -8.37 4.56
CA THR A 73 -7.80 -8.86 4.17
C THR A 73 -7.80 -9.69 2.87
N ILE A 74 -8.85 -10.48 2.63
CA ILE A 74 -9.02 -11.25 1.39
C ILE A 74 -9.27 -10.31 0.21
N GLN A 75 -10.05 -9.26 0.44
CA GLN A 75 -10.40 -8.28 -0.59
C GLN A 75 -9.25 -7.32 -0.89
N ASP A 76 -8.46 -6.91 0.10
CA ASP A 76 -7.25 -6.12 -0.09
C ASP A 76 -6.22 -6.91 -0.89
N ARG A 77 -6.07 -8.23 -0.63
CA ARG A 77 -5.27 -9.12 -1.48
C ARG A 77 -5.79 -9.16 -2.92
N LYS A 78 -7.11 -9.28 -3.10
CA LYS A 78 -7.73 -9.28 -4.44
C LYS A 78 -7.46 -7.96 -5.17
N LYS A 79 -7.58 -6.83 -4.48
CA LYS A 79 -7.26 -5.52 -5.04
C LYS A 79 -5.78 -5.41 -5.42
N ASN A 80 -4.86 -5.79 -4.53
CA ASN A 80 -3.42 -5.71 -4.80
C ASN A 80 -2.96 -6.63 -5.94
N LEU A 81 -3.66 -7.75 -6.17
CA LEU A 81 -3.42 -8.61 -7.33
C LEU A 81 -3.96 -8.02 -8.64
N LEU A 82 -5.11 -7.34 -8.57
CA LEU A 82 -5.80 -6.75 -9.72
C LEU A 82 -5.21 -5.40 -10.13
N GLU A 83 -4.70 -4.64 -9.17
CA GLU A 83 -4.08 -3.33 -9.34
C GLU A 83 -2.69 -3.37 -8.70
N PRO A 84 -1.70 -3.99 -9.38
CA PRO A 84 -0.34 -4.04 -8.87
C PRO A 84 0.23 -2.62 -8.75
N ILE A 85 1.00 -2.40 -7.68
CA ILE A 85 1.71 -1.14 -7.47
C ILE A 85 2.80 -1.02 -8.53
N ASP A 86 2.92 0.18 -9.09
CA ASP A 86 3.97 0.50 -10.05
C ASP A 86 5.36 0.37 -9.42
N ILE A 87 6.28 -0.27 -10.12
CA ILE A 87 7.62 -0.60 -9.58
C ILE A 87 8.45 0.67 -9.38
N ASP A 88 8.25 1.68 -10.21
CA ASP A 88 8.94 2.97 -10.11
C ASP A 88 8.50 3.72 -8.84
N SER A 89 7.23 3.59 -8.46
CA SER A 89 6.73 4.10 -7.17
C SER A 89 7.43 3.44 -5.99
N ILE A 90 7.76 2.15 -6.07
CA ILE A 90 8.48 1.43 -5.01
C ILE A 90 9.95 1.90 -4.98
N TYR A 91 10.58 1.98 -6.15
CA TYR A 91 11.98 2.39 -6.27
C TYR A 91 12.24 3.78 -5.69
N ASN A 92 11.33 4.73 -5.92
CA ASN A 92 11.45 6.09 -5.38
C ASN A 92 11.34 6.14 -3.85
N VAL A 93 10.46 5.34 -3.25
CA VAL A 93 10.35 5.23 -1.78
C VAL A 93 11.62 4.63 -1.19
N CYS A 94 12.15 3.56 -1.79
CA CYS A 94 13.39 2.95 -1.33
C CYS A 94 14.63 3.85 -1.56
N SER A 95 14.68 4.58 -2.66
CA SER A 95 15.90 5.32 -3.04
C SER A 95 16.02 6.69 -2.38
N ASN A 96 14.90 7.38 -2.12
CA ASN A 96 14.91 8.70 -1.49
C ASN A 96 15.19 8.65 0.03
N GLU A 97 14.90 7.53 0.70
CA GLU A 97 15.21 7.38 2.13
C GLU A 97 16.64 6.87 2.37
N HIS A 98 17.22 6.07 1.47
CA HIS A 98 18.51 5.41 1.74
C HIS A 98 19.74 6.22 1.32
N SER A 99 19.72 6.91 0.17
CA SER A 99 20.98 7.43 -0.38
C SER A 99 21.62 8.60 0.41
N THR A 100 20.82 9.50 0.98
CA THR A 100 21.32 10.59 1.84
C THR A 100 21.44 10.18 3.31
N SER A 101 20.51 9.38 3.83
CA SER A 101 20.54 8.94 5.22
C SER A 101 21.62 7.89 5.50
N ASP A 102 21.97 7.02 4.55
CA ASP A 102 23.01 6.00 4.76
C ASP A 102 24.41 6.63 4.86
N ALA A 103 24.69 7.67 4.06
CA ALA A 103 25.95 8.42 4.13
C ALA A 103 26.09 9.16 5.48
N GLN A 104 25.01 9.81 5.93
CA GLN A 104 24.95 10.48 7.24
C GLN A 104 25.09 9.48 8.40
N LEU A 105 24.45 8.31 8.30
CA LEU A 105 24.59 7.23 9.28
C LEU A 105 26.04 6.74 9.38
N HIS A 106 26.70 6.53 8.24
CA HIS A 106 28.09 6.07 8.23
C HIS A 106 29.04 7.10 8.86
N GLU A 107 28.82 8.38 8.55
CA GLU A 107 29.58 9.48 9.16
C GLU A 107 29.38 9.54 10.68
N ILE A 108 28.13 9.43 11.16
CA ILE A 108 27.82 9.39 12.59
C ILE A 108 28.49 8.19 13.28
N LEU A 109 28.44 7.00 12.66
CA LEU A 109 29.10 5.80 13.19
C LEU A 109 30.62 5.98 13.29
N ASP A 110 31.25 6.59 12.28
CA ASP A 110 32.68 6.87 12.28
C ASP A 110 33.07 7.90 13.35
N ILE A 111 32.21 8.90 13.62
CA ILE A 111 32.39 9.89 14.69
C ILE A 111 32.33 9.21 16.06
N ILE A 112 31.32 8.35 16.28
CA ILE A 112 31.21 7.57 17.51
C ILE A 112 32.46 6.71 17.71
N ASP A 113 32.93 6.02 16.67
CA ASP A 113 34.12 5.18 16.75
C ASP A 113 35.41 5.97 17.06
N LYS A 114 35.50 7.24 16.68
CA LYS A 114 36.66 8.10 16.97
C LYS A 114 36.59 8.75 18.36
N LYS A 115 35.41 9.22 18.79
CA LYS A 115 35.23 10.01 20.01
C LYS A 115 34.89 9.17 21.24
N LEU A 116 34.45 7.91 21.07
CA LEU A 116 34.07 7.08 22.20
C LEU A 116 35.29 6.71 23.08
N PRO A 117 35.25 6.95 24.40
CA PRO A 117 36.35 6.62 25.31
C PRO A 117 36.71 5.13 25.33
N THR A 118 38.02 4.84 25.43
CA THR A 118 38.57 3.46 25.41
C THR A 118 37.92 2.50 26.41
N HIS A 119 37.51 3.01 27.58
CA HIS A 119 36.89 2.21 28.64
C HIS A 119 35.40 1.85 28.37
N LEU A 120 34.75 2.49 27.39
CA LEU A 120 33.38 2.18 26.95
C LEU A 120 33.36 1.40 25.63
N ARG A 121 34.48 1.33 24.91
CA ARG A 121 34.59 0.67 23.60
C ARG A 121 34.22 -0.80 23.62
N SER A 122 34.65 -1.52 24.65
CA SER A 122 34.29 -2.94 24.83
C SER A 122 32.78 -3.17 25.00
N ASP A 123 32.09 -2.21 25.61
CA ASP A 123 30.65 -2.29 25.83
C ASP A 123 29.87 -1.79 24.61
N TYR A 124 30.41 -0.85 23.84
CA TYR A 124 29.85 -0.44 22.53
C TYR A 124 29.90 -1.58 21.49
N LEU A 125 31.01 -2.31 21.39
CA LEU A 125 31.10 -3.50 20.53
C LEU A 125 30.10 -4.59 20.94
N LYS A 126 29.80 -4.69 22.23
CA LYS A 126 28.77 -5.58 22.76
C LYS A 126 27.36 -5.14 22.35
N LEU A 127 27.08 -3.83 22.26
CA LEU A 127 25.83 -3.30 21.71
C LEU A 127 25.70 -3.59 20.21
N GLN A 128 26.77 -3.38 19.44
CA GLN A 128 26.78 -3.65 18.00
C GLN A 128 26.51 -5.12 17.67
N SER A 129 27.03 -6.04 18.50
CA SER A 129 26.84 -7.49 18.35
C SER A 129 25.58 -8.04 19.04
N ASN A 130 24.70 -7.18 19.59
CA ASN A 130 23.50 -7.58 20.36
C ASN A 130 23.79 -8.53 21.55
N SER A 131 24.99 -8.45 22.12
CA SER A 131 25.36 -9.25 23.29
C SER A 131 24.82 -8.64 24.61
N PRO A 132 24.62 -9.45 25.66
CA PRO A 132 23.97 -8.98 26.89
C PRO A 132 24.84 -8.01 27.69
N LEU A 133 24.23 -6.90 28.12
CA LEU A 133 24.84 -5.84 28.93
C LEU A 133 23.94 -5.48 30.13
N PRO A 134 24.51 -5.18 31.31
CA PRO A 134 23.75 -4.69 32.45
C PRO A 134 23.03 -3.37 32.14
N LYS A 135 21.79 -3.19 32.61
CA LYS A 135 20.95 -2.00 32.33
C LYS A 135 21.65 -0.68 32.70
N GLY A 136 22.31 -0.63 33.85
CA GLY A 136 23.05 0.58 34.28
C GLY A 136 24.23 0.90 33.36
N ARG A 137 24.94 -0.14 32.86
CA ARG A 137 26.06 0.05 31.94
C ARG A 137 25.59 0.48 30.55
N LYS A 138 24.46 -0.05 30.10
CA LYS A 138 23.79 0.35 28.86
C LYS A 138 23.41 1.84 28.87
N ALA A 139 22.86 2.33 29.99
CA ALA A 139 22.51 3.75 30.15
C ALA A 139 23.74 4.68 30.02
N ILE A 140 24.88 4.31 30.62
CA ILE A 140 26.13 5.09 30.57
C ILE A 140 26.64 5.22 29.12
N ILE A 141 26.58 4.16 28.34
CA ILE A 141 27.07 4.18 26.95
C ILE A 141 26.12 4.96 26.06
N ILE A 142 24.81 4.85 26.28
CA ILE A 142 23.81 5.63 25.54
C ILE A 142 24.02 7.13 25.80
N ASP A 143 24.19 7.54 27.05
CA ASP A 143 24.46 8.94 27.42
C ASP A 143 25.76 9.45 26.78
N ALA A 144 26.83 8.64 26.78
CA ALA A 144 28.07 8.99 26.12
C ALA A 144 27.94 9.13 24.59
N ILE A 145 27.15 8.26 23.94
CA ILE A 145 26.87 8.36 22.50
C ILE A 145 26.01 9.59 22.20
N GLU A 146 25.02 9.89 23.04
CA GLU A 146 24.16 11.06 22.91
C GLU A 146 24.95 12.37 23.03
N GLN A 147 25.93 12.42 23.94
CA GLN A 147 26.87 13.56 24.05
C GLN A 147 27.77 13.70 22.83
N ILE A 148 28.16 12.60 22.18
CA ILE A 148 28.98 12.64 20.96
C ILE A 148 28.15 13.12 19.76
N VAL A 149 26.90 12.66 19.64
CA VAL A 149 26.02 13.01 18.51
C VAL A 149 25.49 14.45 18.64
N ASN A 150 25.16 14.90 19.85
CA ASN A 150 24.61 16.25 20.08
C ASN A 150 25.69 17.30 20.42
N GLY A 151 26.88 16.88 20.85
CA GLY A 151 27.98 17.77 21.23
C GLY A 151 28.69 18.45 20.05
N ASP A 152 28.43 18.01 18.82
CA ASP A 152 29.06 18.55 17.61
C ASP A 152 28.42 19.86 17.11
N GLU A 153 27.41 20.41 17.79
CA GLU A 153 26.87 21.76 17.50
C GLU A 153 27.68 22.92 18.11
N CYS A 154 28.83 22.68 18.79
CA CYS A 154 29.52 23.72 19.58
C CYS A 154 30.99 24.06 19.22
N GLU A 155 31.61 23.45 18.20
CA GLU A 155 32.96 23.84 17.76
C GLU A 155 33.00 24.33 16.30
N GLU A 156 32.31 25.44 16.02
CA GLU A 156 32.75 26.40 15.01
C GLU A 156 32.70 27.82 15.61
N ARG A 157 33.85 28.29 16.12
CA ARG A 157 34.14 29.70 16.36
C ARG A 157 35.57 30.02 15.94
#